data_AF-A0A7Y5XP78-F1
#
_entry.id   AF-A0A7Y5XP78-F1
#
_cell.length_a   1.000
_cell.length_b   1.000
_cell.length_c   1.000
_cell.angle_alpha   90.00
_cell.angle_beta   90.00
_cell.angle_gamma   90.00
#
_symmetry.space_group_name_H-M   'P 1'
#
loop_
_entity.id
_entity.type
_entity.pdbx_description
1 polymer ?
#
loop_
_entity_poly.entity_id
_entity_poly.type
_entity_poly.pdbx_seq_one_letter_code
_entity_poly.pdbx_strand_id
1 'polypeptide(L)'
;MTLNELFDIIEQRKNSTPDNSYVASLFAQGHDRITQKVGEEAIEVVIAAKNGEAQPLISETADLLFHLTVLLSAHGITPDDIMRELATRNTERQSVG
;
A
#
# COMPACT_ATOMS: atom_id res chain seq x y z
N MET A 1 -4.62 10.99 8.61
CA MET A 1 -4.80 10.23 7.37
C MET A 1 -4.97 8.77 7.74
N THR A 2 -6.00 8.10 7.21
CA THR A 2 -6.26 6.67 7.33
C THR A 2 -6.04 5.95 5.99
N LEU A 3 -6.02 4.62 5.97
CA LEU A 3 -5.92 3.86 4.71
C LEU A 3 -7.13 4.07 3.80
N ASN A 4 -8.34 4.24 4.36
CA ASN A 4 -9.53 4.56 3.56
C ASN A 4 -9.44 5.97 2.96
N GLU A 5 -9.02 6.97 3.74
CA GLU A 5 -8.78 8.33 3.19
C GLU A 5 -7.71 8.33 2.10
N LEU A 6 -6.64 7.54 2.26
CA LEU A 6 -5.61 7.38 1.25
C LEU A 6 -6.15 6.69 -0.02
N PHE A 7 -6.93 5.62 0.14
CA PHE A 7 -7.57 4.92 -0.96
C PHE A 7 -8.50 5.84 -1.75
N ASP A 8 -9.33 6.65 -1.06
CA ASP A 8 -10.21 7.62 -1.71
C ASP A 8 -9.41 8.66 -2.54
N ILE A 9 -8.28 9.13 -2.01
CA ILE A 9 -7.38 10.04 -2.74
C ILE A 9 -6.79 9.35 -3.98
N ILE A 10 -6.40 8.08 -3.87
CA ILE A 10 -5.87 7.29 -4.99
C ILE A 10 -6.96 7.10 -6.06
N GLU A 11 -8.18 6.73 -5.68
CA GLU A 11 -9.31 6.54 -6.59
C GLU A 11 -9.67 7.84 -7.34
N GLN A 12 -9.66 8.98 -6.65
CA GLN A 12 -9.88 10.29 -7.26
C GLN A 12 -8.79 10.64 -8.28
N ARG A 13 -7.54 10.23 -8.01
CA ARG A 13 -6.38 10.60 -8.81
C ARG A 13 -6.03 9.62 -9.91
N LYS A 14 -6.49 8.37 -9.87
CA LYS A 14 -6.09 7.33 -10.85
C LYS A 14 -6.49 7.63 -12.29
N ASN A 15 -7.58 8.38 -12.48
CA ASN A 15 -8.10 8.79 -13.80
C ASN A 15 -7.68 10.22 -14.20
N SER A 16 -6.82 10.87 -13.40
CA SER A 16 -6.28 12.19 -13.74
C SER A 16 -5.23 12.10 -14.84
N THR A 17 -4.77 13.24 -15.38
CA THR A 17 -3.67 13.25 -16.35
C THR A 17 -2.35 12.81 -15.69
N PRO A 18 -1.56 11.90 -16.31
CA PRO A 18 -0.30 11.39 -15.73
C PRO A 18 0.71 12.48 -15.34
N ASP A 19 0.79 13.57 -16.11
CA ASP A 19 1.77 14.65 -15.88
C ASP A 19 1.50 15.46 -14.60
N ASN A 20 0.27 15.40 -14.07
CA ASN A 20 -0.15 16.17 -12.90
C ASN A 20 -0.34 15.31 -11.64
N SER A 21 -0.14 13.99 -11.73
CA SER A 21 -0.42 13.07 -10.62
C SER A 21 0.48 11.84 -10.69
N TYR A 22 1.28 11.64 -9.64
CA TYR A 22 2.08 10.42 -9.49
C TYR A 22 1.22 9.15 -9.50
N VAL A 23 0.02 9.19 -8.92
CA VAL A 23 -0.91 8.06 -8.96
C VAL A 23 -1.28 7.74 -10.41
N ALA A 24 -1.69 8.75 -11.19
CA ALA A 24 -2.05 8.54 -12.60
C ALA A 24 -0.87 8.02 -13.43
N SER A 25 0.36 8.48 -13.15
CA SER A 25 1.54 7.98 -13.85
C SER A 25 1.87 6.51 -13.51
N LEU A 26 1.62 6.06 -12.28
CA LEU A 26 1.75 4.63 -11.93
C LEU A 26 0.73 3.78 -12.70
N PHE A 27 -0.54 4.22 -12.74
CA PHE A 27 -1.57 3.51 -13.51
C PHE A 27 -1.29 3.52 -15.02
N ALA A 28 -0.74 4.61 -15.57
CA ALA A 28 -0.33 4.69 -16.97
C ALA A 28 0.87 3.78 -17.29
N GLN A 29 1.79 3.58 -16.34
CA GLN A 29 2.91 2.63 -16.45
C GLN A 29 2.47 1.17 -16.31
N GLY A 30 1.27 0.93 -15.77
CA GLY A 30 0.63 -0.38 -15.73
C GLY A 30 1.00 -1.24 -14.53
N HIS A 31 0.44 -2.45 -14.54
CA HIS A 31 0.47 -3.39 -13.42
C HIS A 31 1.90 -3.77 -12.97
N ASP A 32 2.80 -4.03 -13.92
CA ASP A 32 4.18 -4.44 -13.63
C ASP A 32 4.94 -3.37 -12.84
N ARG A 33 4.72 -2.09 -13.15
CA ARG A 33 5.35 -1.00 -12.40
C ARG A 33 4.80 -0.90 -10.98
N ILE A 34 3.49 -1.06 -10.82
CA ILE A 34 2.82 -1.00 -9.52
C ILE A 34 3.31 -2.14 -8.61
N THR A 35 3.39 -3.38 -9.12
CA THR A 35 3.87 -4.52 -8.35
C THR A 35 5.37 -4.43 -8.04
N GLN A 36 6.17 -3.93 -9.00
CA GLN A 36 7.59 -3.65 -8.77
C GLN A 36 7.78 -2.70 -7.59
N LYS A 37 7.04 -1.57 -7.53
CA LYS A 37 7.15 -0.61 -6.43
C LYS A 37 6.86 -1.26 -5.08
N VAL A 38 5.82 -2.09 -4.96
CA VAL A 38 5.54 -2.81 -3.70
C VAL A 38 6.74 -3.68 -3.27
N GLY A 39 7.40 -4.34 -4.21
CA GLY A 39 8.61 -5.12 -3.94
C GLY A 39 9.81 -4.27 -3.50
N GLU A 40 10.04 -3.13 -4.16
CA GLU A 40 11.11 -2.17 -3.82
C GLU A 40 10.95 -1.68 -2.37
N GLU A 41 9.78 -1.13 -2.02
CA GLU A 41 9.53 -0.55 -0.69
C GLU A 41 9.59 -1.61 0.41
N ALA A 42 9.16 -2.85 0.12
CA ALA A 42 9.23 -3.94 1.09
C ALA A 42 10.70 -4.28 1.45
N ILE A 43 11.61 -4.23 0.48
CA ILE A 43 13.04 -4.43 0.72
C ILE A 43 13.64 -3.24 1.46
N GLU A 44 13.24 -2.01 1.14
CA GLU A 44 13.69 -0.79 1.81
C GLU A 44 13.27 -0.79 3.29
N VAL A 45 12.04 -1.19 3.62
CA VAL A 45 11.58 -1.41 5.01
C VAL A 45 12.48 -2.41 5.75
N VAL A 46 12.81 -3.54 5.13
CA VAL A 46 13.67 -4.58 5.74
C VAL A 46 15.08 -4.02 6.00
N ILE A 47 15.64 -3.26 5.06
CA ILE A 47 16.95 -2.63 5.20
C ILE A 47 16.94 -1.58 6.32
N ALA A 48 15.93 -0.71 6.34
CA ALA A 48 15.79 0.32 7.36
C ALA A 48 15.66 -0.29 8.77
N ALA A 49 14.85 -1.34 8.91
CA ALA A 49 14.70 -2.08 10.16
C ALA A 49 16.03 -2.73 10.60
N LYS A 50 16.76 -3.36 9.67
CA LYS A 50 18.07 -3.97 9.94
C LYS A 50 19.10 -2.94 10.43
N ASN A 51 19.07 -1.73 9.87
CA ASN A 51 20.02 -0.66 10.23
C ASN A 51 19.67 0.03 11.56
N GLY A 52 18.48 -0.23 12.12
CA GLY A 52 18.05 0.34 13.40
C GLY A 52 17.67 1.83 13.32
N GLU A 53 17.35 2.33 12.12
CA GLU A 53 17.06 3.74 11.88
C GLU A 53 15.55 4.00 11.90
N ALA A 54 15.07 4.69 12.93
CA ALA A 54 13.63 4.90 13.13
C ALA A 54 12.97 5.75 12.02
N GLN A 55 13.62 6.82 11.57
CA GLN A 55 13.04 7.72 10.56
C GLN A 55 12.92 7.06 9.18
N PRO A 56 13.97 6.44 8.63
CA PRO A 56 13.85 5.64 7.43
C PRO A 56 12.79 4.55 7.57
N LEU A 57 12.75 3.81 8.68
CA LEU A 57 11.75 2.76 8.86
C LEU A 57 10.31 3.30 8.76
N ILE A 58 10.04 4.46 9.36
CA ILE A 58 8.73 5.12 9.25
C ILE A 58 8.45 5.54 7.80
N SER A 59 9.44 6.13 7.12
CA SER A 59 9.31 6.60 5.73
C SER A 59 9.01 5.46 4.77
N GLU A 60 9.85 4.42 4.75
CA GLU A 60 9.68 3.28 3.84
C GLU A 60 8.41 2.48 4.17
N THR A 61 8.00 2.45 5.44
CA THR A 61 6.71 1.81 5.80
C THR A 61 5.53 2.61 5.24
N ALA A 62 5.62 3.94 5.24
CA ALA A 62 4.59 4.79 4.65
C ALA A 62 4.52 4.60 3.12
N ASP A 63 5.67 4.54 2.45
CA ASP A 63 5.73 4.30 1.00
C ASP A 63 5.26 2.89 0.63
N LEU A 64 5.60 1.88 1.43
CA LEU A 64 5.07 0.53 1.29
C LEU A 64 3.54 0.52 1.40
N LEU A 65 2.97 1.16 2.43
CA LEU A 65 1.50 1.24 2.59
C LEU A 65 0.83 2.00 1.44
N PHE A 66 1.46 3.07 0.95
CA PHE A 66 0.99 3.81 -0.22
C PHE A 66 0.94 2.91 -1.45
N HIS A 67 2.05 2.25 -1.78
CA HIS A 67 2.15 1.40 -2.96
C HIS A 67 1.28 0.14 -2.87
N LEU A 68 1.11 -0.44 -1.68
CA LEU A 68 0.10 -1.48 -1.46
C LEU A 68 -1.31 -0.95 -1.73
N THR A 69 -1.66 0.25 -1.27
CA THR A 69 -3.00 0.80 -1.49
C THR A 69 -3.27 1.07 -2.97
N VAL A 70 -2.26 1.52 -3.73
CA VAL A 70 -2.35 1.63 -5.20
C VAL A 70 -2.58 0.27 -5.86
N LEU A 71 -1.85 -0.78 -5.41
CA LEU A 71 -2.05 -2.14 -5.91
C LEU A 71 -3.47 -2.65 -5.62
N LEU A 72 -3.97 -2.46 -4.40
CA LEU A 72 -5.34 -2.84 -4.03
C LEU A 72 -6.38 -2.14 -4.91
N SER A 73 -6.23 -0.82 -5.12
CA SER A 73 -7.05 -0.03 -6.05
C SER A 73 -7.02 -0.59 -7.48
N ALA A 74 -5.85 -0.98 -7.99
CA ALA A 74 -5.70 -1.59 -9.31
C ALA A 74 -6.45 -2.92 -9.45
N HIS A 75 -6.68 -3.63 -8.34
CA HIS A 75 -7.47 -4.87 -8.28
C HIS A 75 -8.92 -4.68 -7.84
N GLY A 76 -9.36 -3.44 -7.57
CA GLY A 76 -10.70 -3.17 -7.05
C GLY A 76 -10.94 -3.70 -5.63
N ILE A 77 -9.86 -3.87 -4.85
CA ILE A 77 -9.91 -4.34 -3.46
C ILE A 77 -9.82 -3.11 -2.55
N THR A 78 -10.70 -3.02 -1.55
CA THR A 78 -10.73 -1.90 -0.61
C THR A 78 -9.88 -2.19 0.63
N PRO A 79 -9.42 -1.16 1.38
CA PRO A 79 -8.78 -1.38 2.68
C PRO A 79 -9.70 -2.12 3.65
N ASP A 80 -11.01 -1.89 3.58
CA ASP A 80 -12.00 -2.61 4.40
C ASP A 80 -12.04 -4.12 4.10
N ASP A 81 -11.80 -4.55 2.86
CA ASP A 81 -11.64 -5.98 2.53
C ASP A 81 -10.47 -6.59 3.31
N ILE A 82 -9.34 -5.89 3.35
CA ILE A 82 -8.14 -6.32 4.09
C ILE A 82 -8.40 -6.32 5.60
N MET A 83 -9.10 -5.31 6.12
CA MET A 83 -9.44 -5.24 7.55
C MET A 83 -10.39 -6.37 7.96
N ARG A 84 -11.37 -6.75 7.11
CA ARG A 84 -12.24 -7.91 7.35
C ARG A 84 -11.45 -9.22 7.40
N GLU A 85 -10.51 -9.40 6.49
CA GLU A 85 -9.63 -10.58 6.47
C GLU A 85 -8.76 -10.65 7.74
N LEU A 86 -8.14 -9.53 8.14
CA LEU A 86 -7.35 -9.47 9.37
C LEU A 86 -8.18 -9.74 10.63
N ALA A 87 -9.41 -9.24 10.69
CA ALA A 87 -10.33 -9.51 11.79
C ALA A 87 -10.66 -11.01 11.88
N THR A 88 -10.93 -11.65 10.74
CA THR A 88 -11.20 -13.10 10.66
C THR A 88 -10.03 -13.91 11.21
N ARG A 89 -8.80 -13.60 10.80
CA ARG A 89 -7.58 -14.26 11.30
C ARG A 89 -7.38 -14.10 12.81
N ASN A 90 -7.74 -12.95 13.37
CA ASN A 90 -7.63 -12.73 14.81
C ASN A 90 -8.63 -13.59 15.60
N THR A 91 -9.86 -13.72 15.11
CA THR A 91 -10.87 -14.59 15.74
C THR A 91 -10.47 -16.07 15.66
N GLU A 92 -9.95 -16.53 14.53
CA GLU A 92 -9.46 -17.91 14.38
C GLU A 92 -8.31 -18.21 15.34
N ARG A 93 -7.33 -17.30 15.48
CA ARG A 93 -6.21 -17.46 16.42
C ARG A 93 -6.67 -17.55 17.89
N GLN A 94 -7.75 -16.87 18.25
CA GLN A 94 -8.33 -16.94 19.60
C GLN A 94 -9.12 -18.24 19.86
N SER A 95 -9.58 -18.92 18.81
CA SER A 95 -10.31 -20.18 18.93
C SER A 95 -9.41 -21.44 19.01
N VAL A 96 -8.11 -21.27 18.77
CA VAL A 96 -7.10 -22.36 18.74
C VAL A 96 -6.19 -22.36 19.99
N GLY A 97 -6.38 -21.40 20.91
CA GLY A 97 -5.67 -21.34 22.21
C GLY A 97 -6.58 -21.69 23.38
#